data_AF-A0A1Y5HF77-F1
#
_entry.id   AF-A0A1Y5HF77-F1
#
_cell.length_a   1.000
_cell.length_b   1.000
_cell.length_c   1.000
_cell.angle_alpha   90.00
_cell.angle_beta   90.00
_cell.angle_gamma   90.00
#
_symmetry.space_group_name_H-M   'P 1'
#
loop_
_entity.id
_entity.type
_entity.pdbx_description
1 polymer ?
#
loop_
_entity_poly.entity_id
_entity_poly.type
_entity_poly.pdbx_seq_one_letter_code
_entity_poly.pdbx_strand_id
1 'polypeptide(L)'
;MDRVCKRYGAEFLAPDLDAVCGWGKGLEAGRYPLNGLRYEHVGQTSGWYFWSGENLSSDDDFFQPLCLGHAVERVPELKPFLGLPPGWRFLVAPGWEDVWHDPSLFTPVPMSVEKNI
;
A
#
# COMPACT_ATOMS: atom_id res chain seq x y z
N MET A 1 -8.38 -3.11 13.93
CA MET A 1 -7.85 -2.57 12.66
C MET A 1 -8.77 -1.50 12.06
N ASP A 2 -9.89 -1.16 12.71
CA ASP A 2 -10.87 -0.18 12.23
C ASP A 2 -10.61 1.26 12.71
N ARG A 3 -9.71 1.46 13.68
CA ARG A 3 -9.46 2.78 14.29
C ARG A 3 -8.99 3.84 13.28
N VAL A 4 -8.09 3.48 12.36
CA VAL A 4 -7.67 4.40 11.29
C VAL A 4 -8.86 4.72 10.39
N CYS A 5 -9.58 3.70 9.90
CA CYS A 5 -10.76 3.90 9.06
C CYS A 5 -11.79 4.84 9.72
N LYS A 6 -12.10 4.63 11.00
CA LYS A 6 -13.02 5.49 11.76
C LYS A 6 -12.53 6.94 11.88
N ARG A 7 -11.24 7.17 12.14
CA ARG A 7 -10.68 8.54 12.27
C ARG A 7 -10.78 9.33 10.97
N TYR A 8 -10.63 8.64 9.83
CA TYR A 8 -10.62 9.27 8.51
C TYR A 8 -11.92 9.10 7.73
N GLY A 9 -12.96 8.50 8.34
CA GLY A 9 -14.26 8.29 7.70
C GLY A 9 -14.24 7.27 6.55
N ALA A 10 -13.26 6.36 6.52
CA ALA A 10 -13.19 5.28 5.55
C ALA A 10 -14.08 4.11 5.96
N GLU A 11 -14.65 3.42 4.98
CA GLU A 11 -15.22 2.09 5.21
C GLU A 11 -14.12 1.11 5.62
N PHE A 12 -14.44 0.16 6.50
CA PHE A 12 -13.49 -0.87 6.88
C PHE A 12 -13.61 -2.06 5.92
N LEU A 13 -12.50 -2.42 5.26
CA LEU A 13 -12.38 -3.64 4.48
C LEU A 13 -11.33 -4.55 5.13
N ALA A 14 -11.76 -5.70 5.62
CA ALA A 14 -10.85 -6.67 6.24
C ALA A 14 -9.71 -7.05 5.28
N PRO A 15 -8.44 -7.00 5.72
CA PRO A 15 -7.34 -7.47 4.90
C PRO A 15 -7.32 -9.00 4.84
N ASP A 16 -7.08 -9.54 3.66
CA ASP A 16 -6.67 -10.94 3.50
C ASP A 16 -5.14 -11.01 3.67
N LEU A 17 -4.71 -11.66 4.75
CA LEU A 17 -3.28 -11.75 5.08
C LEU A 17 -2.53 -12.75 4.18
N ASP A 18 -3.24 -13.65 3.49
CA ASP A 18 -2.63 -14.59 2.54
C ASP A 18 -2.47 -13.97 1.14
N ALA A 19 -3.10 -12.82 0.89
CA ALA A 19 -3.00 -12.09 -0.37
C ALA A 19 -1.63 -11.42 -0.56
N VAL A 20 -1.26 -11.19 -1.82
CA VAL A 20 0.05 -10.62 -2.18
C VAL A 20 -0.02 -9.09 -2.27
N CYS A 21 0.96 -8.39 -1.69
CA CYS A 21 1.18 -6.94 -1.85
C CYS A 21 2.44 -6.64 -2.67
N GLY A 22 2.53 -5.43 -3.21
CA GLY A 22 3.76 -4.87 -3.74
C GLY A 22 4.66 -4.34 -2.62
N TRP A 23 5.86 -4.91 -2.49
CA TRP A 23 6.85 -4.55 -1.48
C TRP A 23 7.99 -3.76 -2.12
N GLY A 24 8.12 -2.47 -1.79
CA GLY A 24 9.18 -1.61 -2.31
C GLY A 24 10.58 -2.07 -1.88
N LYS A 25 11.53 -2.07 -2.80
CA LYS A 25 12.93 -2.37 -2.51
C LYS A 25 13.47 -1.48 -1.40
N GLY A 26 14.11 -2.10 -0.41
CA GLY A 26 14.70 -1.39 0.73
C GLY A 26 13.70 -0.92 1.78
N LEU A 27 12.41 -1.28 1.67
CA LEU A 27 11.45 -1.08 2.74
C LEU A 27 11.82 -1.95 3.96
N GLU A 28 11.93 -1.29 5.11
CA GLU A 28 12.29 -1.87 6.40
C GLU A 28 11.66 -1.05 7.54
N ALA A 29 11.49 -1.67 8.72
CA ALA A 29 10.86 -1.00 9.86
C ALA A 29 11.70 0.19 10.33
N GLY A 30 11.04 1.27 10.74
CA GLY A 30 11.72 2.49 11.18
C GLY A 30 12.33 3.34 10.05
N ARG A 31 12.12 2.99 8.78
CA ARG A 31 12.50 3.81 7.63
C ARG A 31 11.32 4.66 7.17
N TYR A 32 11.50 5.98 7.21
CA TYR A 32 10.42 6.95 7.02
C TYR A 32 10.65 7.88 5.81
N PRO A 33 9.57 8.51 5.29
CA PRO A 33 8.18 8.18 5.58
C PRO A 33 7.82 6.76 5.11
N LEU A 34 6.96 6.08 5.87
CA LEU A 34 6.36 4.82 5.47
C LEU A 34 5.07 5.15 4.72
N ASN A 35 4.99 4.69 3.48
CA ASN A 35 3.89 4.98 2.59
C ASN A 35 3.13 3.71 2.25
N GLY A 36 1.84 3.87 1.99
CA GLY A 36 1.05 2.84 1.33
C GLY A 36 -0.07 3.42 0.49
N LEU A 37 -0.43 2.68 -0.55
CA LEU A 37 -1.62 2.93 -1.35
C LEU A 37 -2.32 1.60 -1.64
N ARG A 38 -3.63 1.64 -1.79
CA ARG A 38 -4.44 0.46 -2.11
C ARG A 38 -5.19 0.67 -3.42
N TYR A 39 -4.79 -0.04 -4.45
CA TYR A 39 -5.55 -0.17 -5.69
C TYR A 39 -6.71 -1.15 -5.52
N GLU A 40 -7.63 -1.15 -6.48
CA GLU A 40 -8.57 -2.25 -6.64
C GLU A 40 -7.76 -3.54 -6.85
N HIS A 41 -8.10 -4.58 -6.09
CA HIS A 41 -7.38 -5.84 -6.18
C HIS A 41 -7.82 -6.63 -7.44
N VAL A 42 -6.87 -7.37 -8.02
CA VAL A 42 -7.13 -8.29 -9.12
C VAL A 42 -6.60 -9.67 -8.75
N GLY A 43 -7.44 -10.70 -8.83
CA GLY A 43 -7.08 -12.07 -8.50
C GLY A 43 -6.65 -12.23 -7.03
N GLN A 44 -5.45 -12.77 -6.80
CA GLN A 44 -4.92 -13.07 -5.45
C GLN A 44 -4.11 -11.91 -4.83
N THR A 45 -4.22 -10.71 -5.38
CA THR A 45 -3.52 -9.52 -4.84
C THR A 45 -4.36 -8.87 -3.75
N SER A 46 -3.69 -8.18 -2.83
CA SER A 46 -4.32 -7.39 -1.77
C SER A 46 -4.71 -5.97 -2.23
N GLY A 47 -4.17 -5.55 -3.39
CA GLY A 47 -4.19 -4.17 -3.88
C GLY A 47 -3.17 -3.25 -3.20
N TRP A 48 -2.54 -3.69 -2.10
CA TRP A 48 -1.59 -2.88 -1.35
C TRP A 48 -0.21 -2.79 -2.02
N TYR A 49 0.35 -1.59 -2.01
CA TYR A 49 1.74 -1.30 -2.34
C TYR A 49 2.36 -0.48 -1.22
N PHE A 50 3.54 -0.87 -0.74
CA PHE A 50 4.22 -0.22 0.37
C PHE A 50 5.64 0.19 -0.01
N TRP A 51 6.09 1.36 0.44
CA TRP A 51 7.48 1.80 0.27
C TRP A 51 7.88 2.77 1.38
N SER A 52 9.19 2.98 1.50
CA SER A 52 9.77 3.96 2.42
C SER A 52 10.51 5.06 1.67
N GLY A 53 10.48 6.28 2.20
CA GLY A 53 11.13 7.44 1.59
C GLY A 53 10.13 8.38 0.90
N GLU A 54 10.57 9.62 0.66
CA GLU A 54 9.72 10.67 0.08
C GLU A 54 9.41 10.42 -1.40
N ASN A 55 10.36 9.81 -2.13
CA ASN A 55 10.24 9.57 -3.57
C ASN A 55 9.89 8.11 -3.84
N LEU A 56 8.84 7.90 -4.63
CA LEU A 56 8.54 6.60 -5.22
C LEU A 56 9.48 6.37 -6.41
N SER A 57 10.20 5.24 -6.43
CA SER A 57 11.08 4.90 -7.56
C SER A 57 10.25 4.65 -8.83
N SER A 58 10.81 5.04 -9.98
CA SER A 58 10.29 4.74 -11.31
C SER A 58 10.86 3.43 -11.90
N ASP A 59 11.66 2.68 -11.15
CA ASP A 59 12.21 1.42 -11.62
C ASP A 59 11.10 0.36 -11.77
N ASP A 60 11.05 -0.29 -12.93
CA ASP A 60 10.02 -1.30 -13.26
C ASP A 60 10.00 -2.49 -12.30
N ASP A 61 11.11 -2.76 -11.63
CA ASP A 61 11.27 -3.87 -10.69
C ASP A 61 11.31 -3.39 -9.21
N PHE A 62 10.90 -2.16 -8.94
CA PHE A 62 10.93 -1.57 -7.59
C PHE A 62 10.03 -2.33 -6.60
N PHE A 63 8.84 -2.74 -7.04
CA PHE A 63 7.93 -3.52 -6.21
C PHE A 63 8.09 -5.02 -6.45
N GLN A 64 8.36 -5.75 -5.39
CA GLN A 64 8.44 -7.21 -5.40
C GLN A 64 7.22 -7.81 -4.70
N PRO A 65 6.72 -8.98 -5.12
CA PRO A 65 5.59 -9.62 -4.45
C PRO A 65 5.97 -10.08 -3.04
N LEU A 66 5.13 -9.76 -2.06
CA LEU A 66 5.24 -10.28 -0.69
C LEU A 66 3.86 -10.61 -0.14
N CYS A 67 3.73 -11.73 0.58
CA CYS A 67 2.51 -12.05 1.31
C CYS A 67 2.22 -10.97 2.38
N LEU A 68 0.99 -10.51 2.48
CA LEU A 68 0.60 -9.40 3.35
C LEU A 68 0.87 -9.72 4.84
N GLY A 69 0.69 -10.97 5.26
CA GLY A 69 1.07 -11.44 6.59
C GLY A 69 2.57 -11.22 6.87
N HIS A 70 3.45 -11.64 5.96
CA HIS A 70 4.90 -11.42 6.08
C HIS A 70 5.27 -9.92 6.05
N ALA A 71 4.52 -9.09 5.31
CA ALA A 71 4.73 -7.64 5.32
C ALA A 71 4.52 -7.05 6.72
N VAL A 72 3.46 -7.48 7.43
CA VAL A 72 3.16 -7.05 8.80
C VAL A 72 4.19 -7.57 9.80
N GLU A 73 4.70 -8.78 9.61
CA GLU A 73 5.78 -9.31 10.46
C GLU A 73 7.07 -8.50 10.32
N ARG A 74 7.41 -8.09 9.09
CA ARG A 74 8.61 -7.28 8.81
C ARG A 74 8.46 -5.83 9.23
N VAL A 75 7.30 -5.23 9.00
CA VAL A 75 6.98 -3.83 9.33
C VAL A 75 5.63 -3.78 10.05
N PRO A 76 5.62 -3.98 11.39
CA PRO A 76 4.40 -3.96 12.19
C PRO A 76 3.63 -2.63 12.12
N GLU A 77 4.32 -1.53 11.79
CA GLU A 77 3.72 -0.20 11.57
C GLU A 77 2.62 -0.19 10.49
N LEU A 78 2.60 -1.18 9.57
CA LEU A 78 1.55 -1.29 8.54
C LEU A 78 0.19 -1.71 9.10
N LYS A 79 0.18 -2.45 10.21
CA LYS A 79 -1.01 -3.13 10.76
C LYS A 79 -2.23 -2.22 10.97
N PRO A 80 -2.11 -0.96 11.44
CA PRO A 80 -3.26 -0.08 11.64
C PRO A 80 -3.97 0.31 10.34
N PHE A 81 -3.26 0.31 9.21
CA PHE A 81 -3.73 0.86 7.93
C PHE A 81 -4.36 -0.18 7.00
N LEU A 82 -4.10 -1.48 7.22
CA LEU A 82 -4.53 -2.55 6.31
C LEU A 82 -6.05 -2.66 6.12
N GLY A 83 -6.85 -2.07 7.01
CA GLY A 83 -8.30 -2.00 6.91
C GLY A 83 -8.82 -0.94 5.92
N LEU A 84 -7.97 -0.02 5.45
CA LEU A 84 -8.35 1.00 4.48
C LEU A 84 -8.74 0.33 3.15
N PRO A 85 -9.87 0.71 2.52
CA PRO A 85 -10.34 0.08 1.30
C PRO A 85 -9.54 0.58 0.08
N PRO A 86 -9.73 -0.01 -1.11
CA PRO A 86 -9.20 0.55 -2.36
C PRO A 86 -9.52 2.05 -2.52
N GLY A 87 -8.61 2.78 -3.15
CA GLY A 87 -8.74 4.24 -3.27
C GLY A 87 -8.14 5.02 -2.11
N TRP A 88 -7.42 4.38 -1.18
CA TRP A 88 -6.84 5.06 -0.03
C TRP A 88 -5.31 5.03 -0.02
N ARG A 89 -4.75 6.10 0.55
CA ARG A 89 -3.33 6.26 0.81
C ARG A 89 -3.07 6.56 2.27
N PHE A 90 -1.85 6.26 2.70
CA PHE A 90 -1.28 6.78 3.92
C PHE A 90 0.20 7.12 3.75
N LEU A 91 0.66 8.08 4.56
CA LEU A 91 2.04 8.45 4.75
C LEU A 91 2.25 8.68 6.24
N VAL A 92 3.18 7.93 6.85
CA VAL A 92 3.47 8.07 8.28
C VAL A 92 4.96 8.23 8.55
N ALA A 93 5.26 9.07 9.54
CA ALA A 93 6.59 9.28 10.08
C ALA A 93 6.48 9.57 11.60
N PRO A 94 7.58 9.62 12.36
CA PRO A 94 7.52 9.94 13.78
C PRO A 94 6.84 11.30 14.01
N GLY A 95 5.68 11.29 14.68
CA GLY A 95 4.89 12.48 14.95
C GLY A 95 4.07 13.00 13.76
N TRP A 96 4.02 12.28 12.65
CA TRP A 96 3.29 12.67 11.44
C TRP A 96 2.46 11.51 10.87
N GLU A 97 1.20 11.78 10.55
CA GLU A 97 0.30 10.80 9.95
C GLU A 97 -0.70 11.49 9.02
N ASP A 98 -0.56 11.22 7.73
CA ASP A 98 -1.55 11.60 6.72
C ASP A 98 -2.21 10.34 6.17
N VAL A 99 -3.54 10.36 6.10
CA VAL A 99 -4.36 9.31 5.49
C VAL A 99 -5.45 9.99 4.69
N TRP A 100 -5.60 9.63 3.42
CA TRP A 100 -6.55 10.30 2.53
C TRP A 100 -7.08 9.36 1.45
N HIS A 101 -8.28 9.69 0.97
CA HIS A 101 -8.85 9.08 -0.21
C HIS A 101 -8.24 9.74 -1.46
N ASP A 102 -7.76 8.91 -2.38
CA ASP A 102 -7.17 9.29 -3.65
C ASP A 102 -7.99 8.68 -4.81
N PRO A 103 -8.94 9.44 -5.38
CA PRO A 103 -9.77 8.98 -6.49
C PRO A 103 -8.97 8.58 -7.74
N SER A 104 -7.71 9.04 -7.88
CA SER A 104 -6.88 8.68 -9.04
C SER A 104 -6.50 7.20 -9.05
N LEU A 105 -6.62 6.50 -7.92
CA LEU A 105 -6.35 5.06 -7.83
C LEU A 105 -7.44 4.20 -8.50
N PHE A 106 -8.59 4.78 -8.90
CA PHE A 106 -9.61 4.07 -9.68
C PHE A 106 -9.40 4.19 -11.19
N THR A 107 -8.49 5.06 -11.63
CA THR A 107 -8.03 5.04 -13.01
C THR A 107 -6.94 3.99 -13.12
N PRO A 108 -7.07 2.97 -13.99
CA PRO A 108 -5.97 2.09 -14.28
C PRO A 108 -4.78 2.96 -14.68
N VAL A 109 -3.63 2.78 -14.02
CA VAL A 109 -2.37 3.12 -14.69
C VAL A 109 -2.44 2.36 -16.01
N PRO A 110 -2.32 3.01 -17.19
CA PRO A 110 -2.21 2.26 -18.42
C PRO A 110 -1.06 1.29 -18.19
N MET A 111 -1.36 -0.01 -18.03
CA MET A 111 -0.37 -1.02 -18.30
C MET A 111 0.12 -0.65 -19.68
N SER A 112 1.41 -0.39 -19.82
CA SER A 112 2.04 -0.15 -21.10
C SER A 112 1.77 -1.36 -22.01
N VAL A 113 0.59 -1.36 -22.65
CA VAL A 113 0.34 -2.04 -23.89
C VAL A 113 1.09 -1.20 -24.90
N GLU A 114 2.35 -1.56 -25.09
CA GLU A 114 3.13 -1.46 -26.33
C GLU A 114 4.62 -1.43 -26.01
N LYS A 115 5.30 -2.57 -26.20
CA LYS A 115 6.20 -2.66 -27.34
C LYS A 115 5.96 -3.99 -28.07
N ASN A 116 5.37 -3.83 -29.25
CA ASN A 116 5.06 -4.84 -30.24
C ASN A 116 6.30 -5.64 -30.68
N ILE A 117 6.03 -6.89 -31.10
CA ILE A 117 6.42 -7.52 -32.39
C ILE A 117 7.67 -6.93 -33.06
#